data_AF-A0A1A0IWY6-F1
#
_entry.id   AF-A0A1A0IWY6-F1
#
_cell.length_a   1.000
_cell.length_b   1.000
_cell.length_c   1.000
_cell.angle_alpha   90.00
_cell.angle_beta   90.00
_cell.angle_gamma   90.00
#
_symmetry.space_group_name_H-M   'P 1'
#
loop_
_entity.id
_entity.type
_entity.pdbx_description
1 polymer ?
#
loop_
_entity_poly.entity_id
_entity_poly.type
_entity_poly.pdbx_seq_one_letter_code
_entity_poly.pdbx_strand_id
1 'polypeptide(L)'
;MTTTIADPWIERLIAAGRLGPGARGMSREDAAHQFNETNALDPADDGFLYTPGQAQATARDALAVIGIDVDADTRVLLTDGRVGTRCGYHLLNVGQIEYAVEQHRLVTGETISADAVIGALPWE
;
A
#
# COMPACT_ATOMS: atom_id res chain seq x y z
N MET A 1 -29.05 -11.45 16.29
CA MET A 1 -27.63 -11.75 16.00
C MET A 1 -27.17 -10.74 14.98
N THR A 2 -26.31 -9.80 15.38
CA THR A 2 -25.72 -8.82 14.47
C THR A 2 -24.51 -9.49 13.83
N THR A 3 -24.58 -9.80 12.54
CA THR A 3 -23.44 -10.31 11.79
C THR A 3 -22.48 -9.16 11.57
N THR A 4 -21.47 -9.02 12.42
CA THR A 4 -20.35 -8.12 12.13
C THR A 4 -19.62 -8.67 10.93
N ILE A 5 -19.74 -8.01 9.78
CA ILE A 5 -18.94 -8.33 8.60
C ILE A 5 -17.49 -7.98 8.97
N ALA A 6 -16.66 -9.01 9.15
CA ALA A 6 -15.25 -8.82 9.45
C ALA A 6 -14.54 -8.24 8.22
N ASP A 7 -13.72 -7.21 8.43
CA ASP A 7 -12.95 -6.61 7.35
C ASP A 7 -11.87 -7.60 6.87
N PRO A 8 -11.87 -8.02 5.58
CA PRO A 8 -10.92 -9.02 5.08
C PRO A 8 -9.45 -8.58 5.19
N TRP A 9 -9.15 -7.29 5.12
CA TRP A 9 -7.79 -6.77 5.27
C TRP A 9 -7.32 -6.91 6.72
N ILE A 10 -8.18 -6.58 7.69
CA ILE A 10 -7.89 -6.75 9.12
C ILE A 10 -7.69 -8.23 9.44
N GLU A 11 -8.59 -9.11 8.99
CA GLU A 11 -8.46 -10.55 9.25
C GLU A 11 -7.18 -11.14 8.65
N ARG A 12 -6.78 -10.70 7.45
CA ARG A 12 -5.51 -11.13 6.84
C ARG A 12 -4.30 -10.71 7.69
N LEU A 13 -4.31 -9.50 8.25
CA LEU A 13 -3.22 -9.03 9.11
C LEU A 13 -3.19 -9.72 10.47
N ILE A 14 -4.36 -10.07 11.03
CA ILE A 14 -4.45 -10.90 12.23
C ILE A 14 -3.89 -12.29 11.95
N ALA A 15 -4.27 -12.91 10.83
CA ALA A 15 -3.76 -14.22 10.42
C ALA A 15 -2.24 -14.20 10.19
N ALA A 16 -1.70 -13.10 9.67
CA ALA A 16 -0.27 -12.88 9.50
C ALA A 16 0.48 -12.53 10.80
N GLY A 17 -0.22 -12.43 11.94
CA GLY A 17 0.37 -12.08 13.23
C GLY A 17 0.84 -10.63 13.34
N ARG A 18 0.47 -9.76 12.38
CA ARG A 18 0.80 -8.32 12.42
C ARG A 18 -0.16 -7.55 13.31
N LEU A 19 -1.42 -7.94 13.38
CA LEU A 19 -2.40 -7.34 14.28
C LEU A 19 -2.91 -8.35 15.30
N GLY A 20 -3.27 -7.88 16.50
CA GLY A 20 -3.94 -8.70 17.50
C GLY A 20 -5.45 -8.87 17.20
N PRO A 21 -6.12 -9.89 17.78
CA PRO A 21 -7.57 -10.08 17.64
C PRO A 21 -8.43 -8.87 18.03
N GLY A 22 -7.91 -7.97 18.86
CA GLY A 22 -8.57 -6.73 19.27
C GLY A 22 -8.72 -5.68 18.16
N ALA A 23 -8.04 -5.86 17.02
CA ALA A 23 -8.23 -5.00 15.85
C ALA A 23 -9.60 -5.22 15.16
N ARG A 24 -10.32 -6.30 15.49
CA ARG A 24 -11.66 -6.56 14.96
C ARG A 24 -12.62 -5.47 15.40
N GLY A 25 -13.19 -4.76 14.43
CA GLY A 25 -14.12 -3.65 14.66
C GLY A 25 -13.47 -2.26 14.63
N MET A 26 -12.14 -2.18 14.47
CA MET A 26 -11.46 -0.93 14.13
C MET A 26 -11.67 -0.60 12.64
N SER A 27 -11.54 0.68 12.29
CA SER A 27 -11.31 1.06 10.90
C SER A 27 -9.93 0.59 10.44
N ARG A 28 -9.70 0.54 9.12
CA ARG A 28 -8.37 0.15 8.59
C ARG A 28 -7.33 1.18 8.97
N GLU A 29 -7.72 2.44 8.93
CA GLU A 29 -6.91 3.61 9.25
C GLU A 29 -6.50 3.58 10.72
N ASP A 30 -7.43 3.35 11.64
CA ASP A 30 -7.14 3.26 13.08
C ASP A 30 -6.22 2.07 13.39
N ALA A 31 -6.48 0.91 12.77
CA ALA A 31 -5.66 -0.29 12.98
C ALA A 31 -4.23 -0.10 12.45
N ALA A 32 -4.06 0.51 11.28
CA ALA A 32 -2.76 0.84 10.72
C ALA A 32 -2.02 1.88 11.59
N HIS A 33 -2.72 2.95 11.98
CA HIS A 33 -2.16 4.00 12.81
C HIS A 33 -1.69 3.47 14.16
N GLN A 34 -2.54 2.73 14.88
CA GLN A 34 -2.17 2.12 16.16
C GLN A 34 -0.97 1.18 16.03
N PHE A 35 -0.91 0.35 14.98
CA PHE A 35 0.21 -0.54 14.74
C PHE A 35 1.51 0.22 14.48
N ASN A 36 1.48 1.23 13.61
CA ASN A 36 2.66 2.01 13.26
C ASN A 36 3.16 2.81 14.48
N GLU A 37 2.26 3.45 15.24
CA GLU A 37 2.62 4.17 16.46
C GLU A 37 3.23 3.25 17.53
N THR A 38 2.63 2.08 17.75
CA THR A 38 3.09 1.12 18.77
C THR A 38 4.49 0.62 18.48
N ASN A 39 4.84 0.47 17.19
CA ASN A 39 6.14 0.01 16.74
C ASN A 39 7.11 1.16 16.38
N ALA A 40 6.69 2.43 16.59
CA ALA A 40 7.43 3.63 16.21
C ALA A 40 7.90 3.63 14.74
N LEU A 41 7.04 3.13 13.84
CA LEU A 41 7.31 3.01 12.42
C LEU A 41 6.99 4.31 11.69
N ASP A 42 7.91 4.75 10.84
CA ASP A 42 7.72 5.83 9.89
C ASP A 42 7.56 5.30 8.45
N PRO A 43 7.06 6.12 7.50
CA PRO A 43 6.87 5.70 6.10
C PRO A 43 8.13 5.19 5.38
N ALA A 44 9.32 5.47 5.90
CA ALA A 44 10.60 4.99 5.37
C ALA A 44 10.95 3.59 5.88
N ASP A 45 10.26 3.07 6.91
CA ASP A 45 10.47 1.72 7.43
C ASP A 45 9.73 0.66 6.60
N ASP A 46 10.41 -0.45 6.30
CA ASP A 46 9.83 -1.60 5.57
C ASP A 46 8.66 -2.26 6.30
N GLY A 47 8.60 -2.10 7.62
CA GLY A 47 7.52 -2.59 8.45
C GLY A 47 6.25 -1.74 8.39
N PHE A 48 6.30 -0.53 7.81
CA PHE A 48 5.21 0.43 7.85
C PHE A 48 3.95 -0.15 7.21
N LEU A 49 2.84 -0.07 7.94
CA LEU A 49 1.57 -0.62 7.50
C LEU A 49 0.76 0.45 6.78
N TYR A 50 0.72 0.36 5.44
CA TYR A 50 -0.23 1.12 4.63
C TYR A 50 -1.59 0.43 4.58
N THR A 51 -2.67 1.21 4.72
CA THR A 51 -3.99 0.75 4.30
C THR A 51 -4.02 0.56 2.78
N PRO A 52 -4.95 -0.25 2.22
CA PRO A 52 -5.04 -0.43 0.78
C PRO A 52 -5.28 0.88 0.02
N GLY A 53 -6.03 1.82 0.60
CA GLY A 53 -6.26 3.14 0.01
C GLY A 53 -5.01 4.01 -0.01
N GLN A 54 -4.29 4.07 1.12
CA GLN A 54 -3.02 4.81 1.21
C GLN A 54 -1.98 4.22 0.26
N ALA A 55 -1.83 2.90 0.18
CA ALA A 55 -0.88 2.27 -0.73
C ALA A 55 -1.15 2.63 -2.20
N GLN A 56 -2.42 2.71 -2.61
CA GLN A 56 -2.80 3.15 -3.96
C GLN A 56 -2.44 4.63 -4.19
N ALA A 57 -2.73 5.50 -3.23
CA ALA A 57 -2.39 6.92 -3.33
C ALA A 57 -0.86 7.13 -3.42
N THR A 58 -0.11 6.56 -2.47
CA THR A 58 1.36 6.63 -2.42
C THR A 58 1.99 6.09 -3.70
N ALA A 59 1.48 4.97 -4.24
CA ALA A 59 1.98 4.43 -5.49
C ALA A 59 1.75 5.39 -6.67
N ARG A 60 0.57 6.01 -6.77
CA ARG A 60 0.29 7.00 -7.84
C ARG A 60 1.16 8.24 -7.71
N ASP A 61 1.33 8.76 -6.50
CA ASP A 61 2.16 9.93 -6.24
C ASP A 61 3.62 9.66 -6.64
N ALA A 62 4.16 8.49 -6.28
CA ALA A 62 5.50 8.07 -6.70
C ALA A 62 5.61 7.93 -8.22
N LEU A 63 4.61 7.36 -8.89
CA LEU A 63 4.59 7.18 -10.35
C LEU A 63 4.50 8.52 -11.10
N ALA A 64 3.77 9.49 -10.57
CA ALA A 64 3.66 10.82 -11.14
C ALA A 64 5.03 11.51 -11.24
N VAL A 65 5.95 11.25 -10.30
CA VAL A 65 7.33 11.78 -10.33
C VAL A 65 8.10 11.31 -11.56
N ILE A 66 7.84 10.09 -12.03
CA ILE A 66 8.48 9.54 -13.23
C ILE A 66 7.66 9.78 -14.52
N GLY A 67 6.65 10.63 -14.45
CA GLY A 67 5.80 10.99 -15.58
C GLY A 67 4.75 9.94 -15.94
N ILE A 68 4.48 8.98 -15.05
CA ILE A 68 3.39 8.01 -15.21
C ILE A 68 2.19 8.52 -14.43
N ASP A 69 1.26 9.16 -15.13
CA ASP A 69 0.00 9.62 -14.56
C ASP A 69 -1.06 8.51 -14.63
N VAL A 70 -1.50 8.06 -13.45
CA VAL A 70 -2.55 7.05 -13.32
C VAL A 70 -3.76 7.73 -12.70
N ASP A 71 -4.89 7.67 -13.40
CA ASP A 71 -6.15 8.25 -12.94
C ASP A 71 -6.53 7.74 -11.53
N ALA A 72 -7.10 8.61 -10.72
CA ALA A 72 -7.43 8.33 -9.31
C ALA A 72 -8.43 7.17 -9.14
N ASP A 73 -9.30 6.96 -10.12
CA ASP A 73 -10.26 5.85 -10.13
C ASP A 73 -9.65 4.57 -10.74
N THR A 74 -8.48 4.66 -11.36
CA THR A 74 -7.75 3.51 -11.91
C THR A 74 -6.92 2.82 -10.83
N ARG A 75 -7.18 1.53 -10.63
CA ARG A 75 -6.47 0.73 -9.63
C ARG A 75 -5.08 0.33 -10.11
N VAL A 76 -4.07 0.47 -9.26
CA VAL A 76 -2.71 0.00 -9.49
C VAL A 76 -2.58 -1.45 -9.00
N LEU A 77 -2.10 -2.35 -9.87
CA LEU A 77 -1.84 -3.76 -9.57
C LEU A 77 -0.39 -4.12 -9.90
N LEU A 78 0.19 -4.98 -9.08
CA LEU A 78 1.49 -5.59 -9.36
C LEU A 78 1.34 -6.83 -10.25
N THR A 79 2.30 -7.01 -11.17
CA THR A 79 2.37 -8.16 -12.08
C THR A 79 3.82 -8.59 -12.27
N ASP A 80 4.04 -9.89 -12.44
CA ASP A 80 5.29 -10.48 -12.96
C ASP A 80 5.29 -10.56 -14.50
N GLY A 81 4.16 -10.25 -15.13
CA GLY A 81 3.93 -10.30 -16.56
C GLY A 81 4.07 -8.95 -17.25
N ARG A 82 3.16 -8.70 -18.20
CA ARG A 82 3.21 -7.51 -19.06
C ARG A 82 2.59 -6.30 -18.37
N VAL A 83 3.43 -5.30 -18.15
CA VAL A 83 3.06 -3.98 -17.59
C VAL A 83 2.24 -3.12 -18.56
N GLY A 84 1.55 -2.12 -18.00
CA GLY A 84 0.83 -1.07 -18.73
C GLY A 84 -0.67 -0.99 -18.42
N THR A 85 -1.32 -0.05 -19.08
CA THR A 85 -2.76 0.23 -18.89
C THR A 85 -3.64 -0.91 -19.41
N ARG A 86 -4.60 -1.33 -18.58
CA ARG A 86 -5.69 -2.26 -18.89
C ARG A 86 -7.04 -1.59 -18.66
N CYS A 87 -8.11 -2.25 -19.09
CA CYS A 87 -9.47 -1.75 -18.84
C CYS A 87 -9.76 -1.83 -17.33
N GLY A 88 -9.69 -0.68 -16.65
CA GLY A 88 -10.01 -0.53 -15.22
C GLY A 88 -8.84 -0.68 -14.24
N TYR A 89 -7.62 -0.97 -14.72
CA TYR A 89 -6.45 -1.07 -13.86
C TYR A 89 -5.14 -0.78 -14.61
N HIS A 90 -4.09 -0.39 -13.89
CA HIS A 90 -2.75 -0.17 -14.39
C HIS A 90 -1.80 -1.20 -13.79
N LEU A 91 -1.17 -2.00 -14.65
CA LEU A 91 -0.24 -3.05 -14.22
C LEU A 91 1.19 -2.52 -14.15
N LEU A 92 1.85 -2.78 -13.04
CA LEU A 92 3.24 -2.41 -12.79
C LEU A 92 4.03 -3.63 -12.35
N ASN A 93 5.30 -3.67 -12.71
CA ASN A 93 6.21 -4.60 -12.06
C ASN A 93 6.83 -3.96 -10.80
N VAL A 94 7.40 -4.81 -9.95
CA VAL A 94 8.06 -4.39 -8.70
C VAL A 94 9.14 -3.32 -8.95
N GLY A 95 9.97 -3.52 -9.98
CA GLY A 95 11.06 -2.59 -10.31
C GLY A 95 10.60 -1.19 -10.70
N GLN A 96 9.39 -1.04 -11.26
CA GLN A 96 8.80 0.27 -11.54
C GLN A 96 8.42 1.01 -10.26
N ILE A 97 7.91 0.31 -9.24
CA ILE A 97 7.62 0.90 -7.94
C ILE A 97 8.91 1.28 -7.22
N GLU A 98 9.90 0.39 -7.18
CA GLU A 98 11.21 0.67 -6.58
C GLU A 98 11.86 1.90 -7.22
N TYR A 99 11.85 1.97 -8.56
CA TYR A 99 12.38 3.11 -9.30
C TYR A 99 11.60 4.39 -9.01
N ALA A 100 10.26 4.33 -9.02
CA ALA A 100 9.40 5.48 -8.74
C ALA A 100 9.62 6.05 -7.33
N VAL A 101 9.71 5.18 -6.31
CA VAL A 101 9.99 5.56 -4.93
C VAL A 101 11.37 6.20 -4.79
N GLU A 102 12.39 5.66 -5.47
CA GLU A 102 13.73 6.26 -5.46
C GLU A 102 13.73 7.64 -6.15
N GLN A 103 13.02 7.81 -7.27
CA GLN A 103 12.89 9.12 -7.90
C GLN A 103 12.10 10.11 -7.02
N HIS A 104 11.05 9.64 -6.33
CA HIS A 104 10.31 10.47 -5.36
C HIS A 104 11.24 11.01 -4.28
N ARG A 105 12.11 10.17 -3.71
CA ARG A 105 13.11 10.57 -2.71
C ARG A 105 14.06 11.62 -3.26
N LEU A 106 14.55 11.45 -4.49
CA LEU A 106 15.48 12.41 -5.12
C LEU A 106 14.84 13.77 -5.44
N VAL A 107 13.54 13.79 -5.77
CA VAL A 107 12.82 15.01 -6.16
C VAL A 107 12.26 15.76 -4.95
N THR A 108 11.68 15.05 -3.99
CA THR A 108 10.97 15.65 -2.84
C THR A 108 11.84 15.72 -1.58
N GLY A 109 12.86 14.86 -1.48
CA GLY A 109 13.62 14.63 -0.25
C GLY A 109 12.93 13.71 0.75
N GLU A 110 11.69 13.26 0.49
CA GLU A 110 10.94 12.37 1.37
C GLU A 110 11.27 10.90 1.09
N THR A 111 11.59 10.16 2.15
CA THR A 111 11.90 8.73 2.05
C THR A 111 10.64 7.90 2.29
N ILE A 112 10.35 6.99 1.36
CA ILE A 112 9.27 6.01 1.43
C ILE A 112 9.89 4.62 1.28
N SER A 113 9.46 3.63 2.05
CA SER A 113 9.85 2.24 1.83
C SER A 113 9.11 1.66 0.62
N ALA A 114 9.87 1.20 -0.38
CA ALA A 114 9.32 0.48 -1.52
C ALA A 114 8.69 -0.84 -1.07
N ASP A 115 9.32 -1.57 -0.14
CA ASP A 115 8.84 -2.85 0.37
C ASP A 115 7.49 -2.71 1.10
N ALA A 116 7.32 -1.64 1.87
CA ALA A 116 6.06 -1.33 2.53
C ALA A 116 4.92 -1.10 1.52
N VAL A 117 5.19 -0.36 0.43
CA VAL A 117 4.21 -0.11 -0.64
C VAL A 117 3.91 -1.41 -1.40
N ILE A 118 4.94 -2.14 -1.81
CA ILE A 118 4.81 -3.41 -2.55
C ILE A 118 4.02 -4.44 -1.74
N GLY A 119 4.29 -4.56 -0.44
CA GLY A 119 3.58 -5.48 0.45
C GLY A 119 2.09 -5.13 0.66
N ALA A 120 1.72 -3.86 0.44
CA ALA A 120 0.35 -3.39 0.57
C ALA A 120 -0.44 -3.42 -0.74
N LEU A 121 0.23 -3.36 -1.90
CA LEU A 121 -0.40 -3.37 -3.21
C LEU A 121 -0.97 -4.76 -3.58
N PRO A 122 -2.10 -4.80 -4.33
CA PRO A 122 -2.66 -6.04 -4.84
C PRO A 122 -1.84 -6.59 -6.01
N TRP A 123 -1.82 -7.92 -6.13
CA TRP A 123 -1.22 -8.65 -7.25
C TRP A 123 -2.31 -9.16 -8.22
N GLU A 124 -1.97 -9.24 -9.51
CA GLU A 124 -2.76 -9.93 -10.54
C GLU A 124 -2.68 -11.47 -10.41
#